data_AF-A0A952SN94-F1
#
_entry.id   AF-A0A952SN94-F1
#
_cell.length_a   1.000
_cell.length_b   1.000
_cell.length_c   1.000
_cell.angle_alpha   90.00
_cell.angle_beta   90.00
_cell.angle_gamma   90.00
#
_symmetry.space_group_name_H-M   'P 1'
#
loop_
_entity.id
_entity.type
_entity.pdbx_description
1 polymer ?
#
loop_
_entity_poly.entity_id
_entity_poly.type
_entity_poly.pdbx_seq_one_letter_code
_entity_poly.pdbx_strand_id
1 'polypeptide(L)'
;MPPTPQFIRVLVALASAVMTLTALAGLGVALFAIGTPIWGGLSFELVLLLAGIVGLISSTGRFDRGFGIAAASIGGCILGASVLGSLDFSTNLATTSLGKFVLPVVLIRVVLGVLIAGLGALAVLLRRPAEFKRIALGLAFGLPVFMLGVAFWFRKLGFLLDTREGGAEIVRMSALFVIGIISIALLSVSGHLLITAFERTKTQADAAKR
;
A
#
# COMPACT_ATOMS: atom_id res chain seq x y z
N MET A 1 9.96 1.43 27.30
CA MET A 1 10.08 1.24 25.84
C MET A 1 11.19 2.15 25.32
N PRO A 2 12.16 1.64 24.54
CA PRO A 2 13.07 2.50 23.79
C PRO A 2 12.29 3.25 22.68
N PRO A 3 12.71 4.47 22.30
CA PRO A 3 12.13 5.21 21.17
C PRO A 3 12.42 4.50 19.84
N THR A 4 11.79 4.94 18.76
CA THR A 4 12.15 4.46 17.41
C THR A 4 13.56 4.94 17.05
N PRO A 5 14.48 4.07 16.57
CA PRO A 5 15.79 4.51 16.10
C PRO A 5 15.69 5.66 15.10
N GLN A 6 16.48 6.71 15.31
CA GLN A 6 16.38 7.97 14.56
C GLN A 6 16.54 7.77 13.04
N PHE A 7 17.40 6.83 12.61
CA PHE A 7 17.59 6.53 11.18
C PHE A 7 16.29 6.04 10.51
N ILE A 8 15.47 5.22 11.19
CA ILE A 8 14.19 4.73 10.66
C ILE A 8 13.22 5.91 10.47
N ARG A 9 13.17 6.82 11.45
CA ARG A 9 12.35 8.04 11.38
C ARG A 9 12.79 8.96 10.24
N VAL A 10 14.10 9.14 10.04
CA VAL A 10 14.66 9.94 8.92
C VAL A 10 14.35 9.29 7.57
N LEU A 11 14.51 7.96 7.42
CA LEU A 11 14.17 7.25 6.18
C LEU A 11 12.68 7.34 5.84
N VAL A 12 11.79 7.19 6.84
CA VAL A 12 10.34 7.41 6.64
C VAL A 12 10.05 8.88 6.30
N ALA A 13 10.73 9.85 6.91
CA ALA A 13 10.58 11.27 6.57
C ALA A 13 10.94 11.55 5.11
N LEU A 14 12.12 11.07 4.66
CA LEU A 14 12.60 11.24 3.29
C LEU A 14 11.66 10.56 2.28
N ALA A 15 11.25 9.31 2.55
CA ALA A 15 10.31 8.60 1.68
C ALA A 15 8.94 9.30 1.61
N SER A 16 8.47 9.86 2.73
CA SER A 16 7.22 10.63 2.80
C SER A 16 7.32 12.00 2.12
N ALA A 17 8.49 12.64 2.15
CA ALA A 17 8.77 13.87 1.41
C ALA A 17 8.73 13.64 -0.11
N VAL A 18 9.41 12.59 -0.59
CA VAL A 18 9.37 12.20 -2.01
C VAL A 18 7.94 11.84 -2.42
N MET A 19 7.20 11.08 -1.60
CA MET A 19 5.79 10.78 -1.84
C MET A 19 4.96 12.05 -2.00
N THR A 20 5.04 12.98 -1.03
CA THR A 20 4.36 14.28 -1.03
C THR A 20 4.64 15.06 -2.31
N LEU A 21 5.90 15.15 -2.75
CA LEU A 21 6.29 15.83 -3.99
C LEU A 21 5.74 15.13 -5.24
N THR A 22 5.80 13.79 -5.31
CA THR A 22 5.18 13.06 -6.43
C THR A 22 3.67 13.19 -6.46
N ALA A 23 3.00 13.33 -5.31
CA ALA A 23 1.56 13.52 -5.22
C ALA A 23 1.14 14.93 -5.67
N LEU A 24 1.88 15.97 -5.27
CA LEU A 24 1.67 17.34 -5.77
C LEU A 24 1.85 17.43 -7.29
N ALA A 25 2.86 16.76 -7.85
CA ALA A 25 3.02 16.65 -9.31
C ALA A 25 1.85 15.89 -9.96
N GLY A 26 1.39 14.80 -9.35
CA GLY A 26 0.24 14.02 -9.79
C GLY A 26 -1.08 14.80 -9.79
N LEU A 27 -1.33 15.65 -8.79
CA LEU A 27 -2.47 16.58 -8.77
C LEU A 27 -2.41 17.56 -9.94
N GLY A 28 -1.24 18.13 -10.24
CA GLY A 28 -1.04 18.98 -11.41
C GLY A 28 -1.35 18.27 -12.73
N VAL A 29 -0.90 17.02 -12.88
CA VAL A 29 -1.23 16.17 -14.03
C VAL A 29 -2.74 15.89 -14.09
N ALA A 30 -3.38 15.53 -12.98
CA ALA A 30 -4.81 15.22 -12.93
C ALA A 30 -5.72 16.41 -13.29
N LEU A 31 -5.28 17.64 -13.00
CA LEU A 31 -6.04 18.86 -13.29
C LEU A 31 -5.76 19.44 -14.70
N PHE A 32 -4.55 19.31 -15.22
CA PHE A 32 -4.08 20.11 -16.36
C PHE A 32 -3.43 19.32 -17.52
N ALA A 33 -3.26 18.00 -17.44
CA ALA A 33 -2.58 17.23 -18.51
C ALA A 33 -3.40 17.05 -19.79
N ILE A 34 -4.73 17.15 -19.71
CA ILE A 34 -5.67 17.04 -20.83
C ILE A 34 -6.81 18.07 -20.62
N GLY A 35 -7.67 18.28 -21.63
CA GLY A 35 -8.73 19.29 -21.58
C GLY A 35 -9.86 19.08 -20.56
N THR A 36 -9.80 18.03 -19.74
CA THR A 36 -10.80 17.68 -18.71
C THR A 36 -10.12 17.05 -17.48
N PRO A 37 -10.50 17.39 -16.23
CA PRO A 37 -9.89 16.80 -15.05
C PRO A 37 -10.08 15.28 -14.93
N ILE A 38 -9.01 14.56 -14.57
CA ILE A 38 -9.00 13.11 -14.33
C ILE A 38 -9.46 12.84 -12.89
N TRP A 39 -10.76 12.93 -12.63
CA TRP A 39 -11.33 12.92 -11.26
C TRP A 39 -10.96 11.70 -10.39
N GLY A 40 -10.87 10.51 -10.98
CA GLY A 40 -10.42 9.30 -10.27
C GLY A 40 -8.96 9.42 -9.82
N GLY A 41 -8.06 9.71 -10.78
CA GLY A 41 -6.65 10.01 -10.51
C GLY A 41 -6.47 11.12 -9.46
N LEU A 42 -7.18 12.25 -9.60
CA LEU A 42 -7.16 13.36 -8.63
C LEU A 42 -7.48 12.89 -7.20
N SER A 43 -8.48 12.02 -7.06
CA SER A 43 -8.91 11.48 -5.76
C SER A 43 -7.82 10.59 -5.13
N PHE A 44 -7.15 9.75 -5.92
CA PHE A 44 -6.03 8.93 -5.43
C PHE A 44 -4.79 9.77 -5.11
N GLU A 45 -4.52 10.83 -5.88
CA GLU A 45 -3.42 11.76 -5.59
C GLU A 45 -3.63 12.56 -4.31
N LEU A 46 -4.88 12.95 -3.98
CA LEU A 46 -5.21 13.54 -2.67
C LEU A 46 -4.95 12.55 -1.53
N VAL A 47 -5.27 11.27 -1.71
CA VAL A 47 -4.97 10.22 -0.72
C VAL A 47 -3.45 10.03 -0.55
N LEU A 48 -2.67 10.04 -1.63
CA LEU A 48 -1.21 9.97 -1.59
C LEU A 48 -0.58 11.20 -0.92
N LEU A 49 -1.11 12.39 -1.19
CA LEU A 49 -0.67 13.63 -0.56
C LEU A 49 -0.91 13.60 0.96
N LEU A 50 -2.12 13.20 1.39
CA LEU A 50 -2.44 13.05 2.81
C LEU A 50 -1.59 11.98 3.48
N ALA A 51 -1.36 10.84 2.82
CA ALA A 51 -0.47 9.78 3.34
C ALA A 51 0.98 10.28 3.50
N GLY A 52 1.49 11.05 2.54
CA GLY A 52 2.81 11.70 2.62
C GLY A 52 2.91 12.70 3.78
N ILE A 53 1.92 13.59 3.93
CA ILE A 53 1.86 14.58 5.03
C ILE A 53 1.78 13.88 6.40
N VAL A 54 0.96 12.84 6.54
CA VAL A 54 0.84 12.07 7.80
C VAL A 54 2.12 11.26 8.07
N GLY A 55 2.83 10.78 7.05
CA GLY A 55 4.16 10.16 7.18
C GLY A 55 5.23 11.13 7.68
N LEU A 56 5.27 12.34 7.12
CA LEU A 56 6.12 13.44 7.60
C LEU A 56 5.81 13.79 9.06
N ILE A 57 4.55 13.99 9.41
CA ILE A 57 4.11 14.27 10.79
C ILE A 57 4.48 13.12 11.74
N SER A 58 4.33 11.86 11.31
CA SER A 58 4.69 10.68 12.10
C SER A 58 6.20 10.61 12.40
N SER A 59 7.04 11.05 11.46
CA SER A 59 8.51 11.07 11.63
C SER A 59 9.02 12.02 12.71
N THR A 60 8.21 13.02 13.12
CA THR A 60 8.57 14.01 14.15
C THR A 60 8.80 13.41 15.55
N GLY A 61 8.39 12.15 15.79
CA GLY A 61 8.59 11.45 17.07
C GLY A 61 7.46 11.64 18.07
N ARG A 62 6.50 12.55 17.80
CA ARG A 62 5.27 12.72 18.61
C ARG A 62 4.47 11.42 18.77
N PHE A 63 4.68 10.43 17.90
CA PHE A 63 3.93 9.17 17.82
C PHE A 63 4.77 7.92 18.17
N ASP A 64 5.88 8.04 18.92
CA ASP A 64 6.83 6.93 19.16
C ASP A 64 6.21 5.63 19.71
N ARG A 65 5.07 5.67 20.45
CA ARG A 65 4.36 4.46 20.90
C ARG A 65 3.59 3.74 19.78
N GLY A 66 3.20 4.45 18.71
CA GLY A 66 2.41 3.94 17.58
C GLY A 66 3.12 3.95 16.23
N PHE A 67 4.35 4.45 16.15
CA PHE A 67 5.09 4.68 14.90
C PHE A 67 5.10 3.48 13.94
N GLY A 68 5.33 2.27 14.45
CA GLY A 68 5.40 1.06 13.62
C GLY A 68 4.10 0.76 12.86
N ILE A 69 2.95 0.81 13.54
CA ILE A 69 1.64 0.56 12.90
C ILE A 69 1.21 1.74 12.03
N ALA A 70 1.53 2.98 12.43
CA ALA A 70 1.29 4.15 11.61
C ALA A 70 2.03 4.06 10.27
N ALA A 71 3.34 3.78 10.29
CA ALA A 71 4.14 3.58 9.08
C ALA A 71 3.65 2.40 8.23
N ALA A 72 3.29 1.27 8.85
CA ALA A 72 2.70 0.13 8.14
C ALA A 72 1.42 0.51 7.38
N SER A 73 0.48 1.20 8.04
CA SER A 73 -0.77 1.64 7.42
C SER A 73 -0.58 2.72 6.35
N ILE A 74 0.35 3.66 6.56
CA ILE A 74 0.71 4.70 5.57
C ILE A 74 1.31 4.06 4.32
N GLY A 75 2.24 3.11 4.48
CA GLY A 75 2.81 2.36 3.36
C GLY A 75 1.75 1.55 2.60
N GLY A 76 0.86 0.85 3.31
CA GLY A 76 -0.27 0.15 2.69
C GLY A 76 -1.24 1.06 1.92
N CYS A 77 -1.54 2.24 2.48
CA CYS A 77 -2.35 3.26 1.82
C CYS A 77 -1.68 3.77 0.52
N ILE A 78 -0.37 4.06 0.57
CA ILE A 78 0.43 4.45 -0.59
C ILE A 78 0.38 3.37 -1.68
N LEU A 79 0.52 2.09 -1.32
CA LEU A 79 0.44 0.98 -2.27
C LEU A 79 -0.93 0.92 -2.96
N GLY A 80 -2.01 0.93 -2.19
CA GLY A 80 -3.38 0.89 -2.72
C GLY A 80 -3.70 2.06 -3.65
N ALA A 81 -3.48 3.29 -3.18
CA ALA A 81 -3.79 4.48 -3.97
C ALA A 81 -2.89 4.63 -5.20
N SER A 82 -1.62 4.20 -5.15
CA SER A 82 -0.73 4.22 -6.32
C SER A 82 -1.18 3.24 -7.40
N VAL A 83 -1.57 2.01 -7.03
CA VAL A 83 -2.04 1.01 -8.00
C VAL A 83 -3.39 1.40 -8.56
N LEU A 84 -4.35 1.86 -7.74
CA LEU A 84 -5.67 2.24 -8.25
C LEU A 84 -5.61 3.49 -9.13
N GLY A 85 -4.94 4.56 -8.69
CA GLY A 85 -4.76 5.77 -9.50
C GLY A 85 -4.00 5.52 -10.80
N SER A 86 -3.11 4.51 -10.84
CA SER A 86 -2.41 4.15 -12.08
C SER A 86 -3.36 3.63 -13.18
N LEU A 87 -4.48 3.00 -12.82
CA LEU A 87 -5.46 2.51 -13.80
C LEU A 87 -6.18 3.69 -14.48
N ASP A 88 -6.59 4.69 -13.68
CA ASP A 88 -7.17 5.94 -14.19
C ASP A 88 -6.17 6.69 -15.08
N PHE A 89 -4.94 6.92 -14.60
CA PHE A 89 -3.93 7.64 -15.37
C PHE A 89 -3.52 6.89 -16.64
N SER A 90 -3.30 5.57 -16.59
CA SER A 90 -2.98 4.79 -17.79
C SER A 90 -4.10 4.79 -18.82
N THR A 91 -5.36 4.87 -18.40
CA THR A 91 -6.51 4.95 -19.30
C THR A 91 -6.64 6.34 -19.93
N ASN A 92 -6.60 7.40 -19.11
CA ASN A 92 -6.84 8.78 -19.56
C ASN A 92 -5.63 9.43 -20.26
N LEU A 93 -4.40 8.99 -19.96
CA LEU A 93 -3.16 9.52 -20.55
C LEU A 93 -2.60 8.66 -21.69
N ALA A 94 -3.28 7.58 -22.11
CA ALA A 94 -2.81 6.59 -23.07
C ALA A 94 -2.30 7.18 -24.40
N THR A 95 -2.95 8.24 -24.89
CA THR A 95 -2.62 8.94 -26.16
C THR A 95 -1.66 10.11 -25.97
N THR A 96 -1.25 10.42 -24.74
CA THR A 96 -0.44 11.60 -24.41
C THR A 96 1.05 11.25 -24.30
N SER A 97 1.91 12.26 -24.47
CA SER A 97 3.35 12.14 -24.20
C SER A 97 3.68 11.82 -22.73
N LEU A 98 2.72 11.98 -21.81
CA LEU A 98 2.84 11.69 -20.38
C LEU A 98 2.52 10.24 -20.02
N GLY A 99 1.74 9.51 -20.83
CA GLY A 99 1.32 8.13 -20.54
C GLY A 99 2.49 7.18 -20.26
N LYS A 100 3.62 7.38 -20.96
CA LYS A 100 4.87 6.61 -20.76
C LYS A 100 5.51 6.75 -19.37
N PHE A 101 5.19 7.81 -18.63
CA PHE A 101 5.73 8.07 -17.29
C PHE A 101 4.86 7.49 -16.16
N VAL A 102 3.61 7.09 -16.44
CA VAL A 102 2.70 6.55 -15.41
C VAL A 102 3.30 5.32 -14.73
N LEU A 103 3.76 4.32 -15.48
CA LEU A 103 4.36 3.11 -14.91
C LEU A 103 5.65 3.40 -14.09
N PRO A 104 6.65 4.18 -14.58
CA PRO A 104 7.79 4.59 -13.76
C PRO A 104 7.42 5.31 -12.45
N VAL A 105 6.48 6.26 -12.47
CA VAL A 105 6.02 6.97 -11.26
C VAL A 105 5.36 6.01 -10.27
N VAL A 106 4.52 5.09 -10.77
CA VAL A 106 3.84 4.10 -9.94
C VAL A 106 4.82 3.10 -9.34
N LEU A 107 5.85 2.67 -10.07
CA LEU A 107 6.92 1.83 -9.53
C LEU A 107 7.71 2.55 -8.42
N ILE A 108 8.05 3.83 -8.61
CA ILE A 108 8.70 4.65 -7.56
C ILE A 108 7.81 4.71 -6.30
N ARG A 109 6.51 4.99 -6.47
CA ARG A 109 5.57 5.07 -5.35
C ARG A 109 5.34 3.73 -4.66
N VAL A 110 5.32 2.63 -5.40
CA VAL A 110 5.24 1.26 -4.85
C VAL A 110 6.50 0.94 -4.03
N VAL A 111 7.70 1.27 -4.53
CA VAL A 111 8.95 1.12 -3.77
C VAL A 111 8.92 1.95 -2.48
N LEU A 112 8.43 3.18 -2.52
CA LEU A 112 8.29 4.04 -1.34
C LEU A 112 7.25 3.49 -0.33
N GLY A 113 6.11 2.96 -0.82
CA GLY A 113 5.10 2.32 0.02
C GLY A 113 5.62 1.05 0.71
N VAL A 114 6.31 0.17 -0.03
CA VAL A 114 7.00 -1.01 0.54
C VAL A 114 8.07 -0.59 1.54
N LEU A 115 8.88 0.44 1.24
CA LEU A 115 9.92 0.92 2.14
C LEU A 115 9.35 1.45 3.46
N ILE A 116 8.32 2.30 3.41
CA ILE A 116 7.69 2.86 4.62
C ILE A 116 7.02 1.74 5.44
N ALA A 117 6.32 0.79 4.81
CA ALA A 117 5.73 -0.35 5.50
C ALA A 117 6.78 -1.29 6.13
N GLY A 118 7.86 -1.59 5.38
CA GLY A 118 8.98 -2.40 5.85
C GLY A 118 9.73 -1.75 7.02
N LEU A 119 9.93 -0.43 6.99
CA LEU A 119 10.49 0.34 8.10
C LEU A 119 9.56 0.33 9.33
N GLY A 120 8.24 0.36 9.14
CA GLY A 120 7.25 0.19 10.20
C GLY A 120 7.29 -1.19 10.86
N ALA A 121 7.41 -2.25 10.05
CA ALA A 121 7.58 -3.63 10.53
C ALA A 121 8.93 -3.83 11.24
N LEU A 122 10.03 -3.30 10.68
CA LEU A 122 11.37 -3.34 11.27
C LEU A 122 11.40 -2.63 12.63
N ALA A 123 10.70 -1.49 12.77
CA ALA A 123 10.58 -0.77 14.04
C ALA A 123 9.86 -1.59 15.14
N VAL A 124 9.01 -2.57 14.77
CA VAL A 124 8.47 -3.55 15.72
C VAL A 124 9.43 -4.71 15.96
N LEU A 125 10.05 -5.28 14.92
CA LEU A 125 10.99 -6.39 15.07
C LEU A 125 12.19 -6.02 15.97
N LEU A 126 12.74 -4.81 15.83
CA LEU A 126 13.80 -4.30 16.69
C LEU A 126 13.36 -4.06 18.15
N ARG A 127 12.06 -3.88 18.40
CA ARG A 127 11.48 -3.76 19.75
C ARG A 127 11.10 -5.12 20.34
N ARG A 128 10.74 -6.09 19.50
CA ARG A 128 10.27 -7.43 19.92
C ARG A 128 10.48 -8.48 18.80
N PRO A 129 11.67 -9.10 18.69
CA PRO A 129 11.96 -10.06 17.63
C PRO A 129 11.08 -11.33 17.71
N ALA A 130 10.56 -11.67 18.89
CA ALA A 130 9.67 -12.81 19.08
C ALA A 130 8.37 -12.77 18.25
N GLU A 131 7.89 -11.58 17.82
CA GLU A 131 6.69 -11.48 16.97
C GLU A 131 7.02 -11.64 15.46
N PHE A 132 8.29 -11.91 15.09
CA PHE A 132 8.69 -12.22 13.70
C PHE A 132 7.83 -13.33 13.08
N LYS A 133 7.51 -14.39 13.84
CA LYS A 133 6.64 -15.47 13.36
C LYS A 133 5.24 -14.98 12.96
N ARG A 134 4.68 -13.97 13.64
CA ARG A 134 3.38 -13.38 13.26
C ARG A 134 3.49 -12.53 12.00
N ILE A 135 4.53 -11.71 11.90
CA ILE A 135 4.76 -10.86 10.72
C ILE A 135 5.03 -11.73 9.48
N ALA A 136 5.87 -12.75 9.61
CA ALA A 136 6.11 -13.73 8.54
C ALA A 136 4.84 -14.49 8.12
N LEU A 137 4.02 -14.96 9.07
CA LEU A 137 2.73 -15.60 8.74
C LEU A 137 1.74 -14.62 8.10
N GLY A 138 1.62 -13.39 8.60
CA GLY A 138 0.77 -12.35 8.03
C GLY A 138 1.15 -12.02 6.58
N LEU A 139 2.45 -11.86 6.30
CA LEU A 139 2.98 -11.71 4.95
C LEU A 139 2.73 -12.97 4.08
N ALA A 140 2.90 -14.18 4.63
CA ALA A 140 2.65 -15.42 3.91
C ALA A 140 1.18 -15.61 3.51
N PHE A 141 0.21 -15.18 4.35
CA PHE A 141 -1.22 -15.18 3.97
C PHE A 141 -1.57 -14.06 2.99
N GLY A 142 -0.87 -12.92 3.02
CA GLY A 142 -1.03 -11.85 2.02
C GLY A 142 -0.41 -12.19 0.66
N LEU A 143 0.63 -13.03 0.62
CA LEU A 143 1.42 -13.31 -0.57
C LEU A 143 0.63 -13.90 -1.75
N PRO A 144 -0.29 -14.87 -1.58
CA PRO A 144 -1.13 -15.35 -2.68
C PRO A 144 -1.98 -14.25 -3.31
N VAL A 145 -2.55 -13.35 -2.50
CA VAL A 145 -3.41 -12.25 -2.98
C VAL A 145 -2.58 -11.19 -3.70
N PHE A 146 -1.38 -10.89 -3.18
CA PHE A 146 -0.41 -10.03 -3.88
C PHE A 146 0.01 -10.64 -5.23
N MET A 147 0.31 -11.94 -5.28
CA MET A 147 0.68 -12.63 -6.51
C MET A 147 -0.47 -12.69 -7.52
N LEU A 148 -1.73 -12.86 -7.08
CA LEU A 148 -2.92 -12.73 -7.94
C LEU A 148 -3.05 -11.32 -8.52
N GLY A 149 -2.86 -10.28 -7.69
CA GLY A 149 -2.86 -8.88 -8.14
C GLY A 149 -1.77 -8.57 -9.16
N VAL A 150 -0.55 -9.10 -8.97
CA VAL A 150 0.55 -8.99 -9.93
C VAL A 150 0.27 -9.76 -11.22
N ALA A 151 -0.30 -10.97 -11.14
CA ALA A 151 -0.67 -11.76 -12.31
C ALA A 151 -1.80 -11.10 -13.14
N PHE A 152 -2.76 -10.46 -12.47
CA PHE A 152 -3.79 -9.63 -13.08
C PHE A 152 -3.18 -8.40 -13.77
N TRP A 153 -2.30 -7.66 -13.07
CA TRP A 153 -1.62 -6.47 -13.59
C TRP A 153 -0.85 -6.75 -14.89
N PHE A 154 -0.07 -7.84 -14.93
CA PHE A 154 0.65 -8.27 -16.14
C PHE A 154 -0.23 -8.97 -17.19
N ARG A 155 -1.57 -8.94 -17.06
CA ARG A 155 -2.56 -9.61 -17.93
C ARG A 155 -2.33 -11.13 -18.11
N LYS A 156 -1.54 -11.77 -17.25
CA LYS A 156 -1.26 -13.22 -17.30
C LYS A 156 -2.48 -14.07 -16.97
N LEU A 157 -3.53 -13.46 -16.43
CA LEU A 157 -4.83 -14.06 -16.18
C LEU A 157 -5.84 -13.86 -17.33
N GLY A 158 -5.39 -13.55 -18.56
CA GLY A 158 -6.27 -13.33 -19.73
C GLY A 158 -7.42 -14.33 -19.85
N PHE A 159 -7.14 -15.63 -19.69
CA PHE A 159 -8.16 -16.70 -19.72
C PHE A 159 -9.32 -16.56 -18.70
N LEU A 160 -9.14 -15.79 -17.62
CA LEU A 160 -10.19 -15.44 -16.65
C LEU A 160 -10.88 -14.11 -16.96
N LEU A 161 -10.26 -13.24 -17.77
CA LEU A 161 -10.73 -11.90 -18.11
C LEU A 161 -11.51 -11.88 -19.42
N ASP A 162 -11.10 -12.69 -20.39
CA ASP A 162 -11.76 -12.87 -21.68
C ASP A 162 -13.21 -13.33 -21.48
N THR A 163 -14.17 -12.58 -22.03
CA THR A 163 -15.60 -12.88 -21.97
C THR A 163 -15.92 -14.14 -22.74
N ARG A 164 -16.78 -15.00 -22.18
CA ARG A 164 -17.20 -16.26 -22.82
C ARG A 164 -18.71 -16.25 -23.05
N GLU A 165 -19.17 -17.14 -23.92
CA GLU A 165 -20.60 -17.30 -24.19
C GLU A 165 -21.20 -18.50 -23.43
N GLY A 166 -22.51 -18.42 -23.16
CA GLY A 166 -23.27 -19.48 -22.51
C GLY A 166 -22.76 -19.88 -21.13
N GLY A 167 -22.84 -21.17 -20.81
CA GLY A 167 -22.51 -21.70 -19.47
C GLY A 167 -21.06 -21.49 -19.02
N ALA A 168 -20.12 -21.27 -19.95
CA ALA A 168 -18.72 -21.00 -19.62
C ALA A 168 -18.55 -19.67 -18.86
N GLU A 169 -19.42 -18.68 -19.11
CA GLU A 169 -19.41 -17.38 -18.43
C GLU A 169 -19.91 -17.49 -16.98
N ILE A 170 -20.92 -18.34 -16.72
CA ILE A 170 -21.42 -18.62 -15.37
C ILE A 170 -20.30 -19.24 -14.52
N VAL A 171 -19.54 -20.19 -15.10
CA VAL A 171 -18.37 -20.79 -14.44
C VAL A 171 -17.26 -19.76 -14.20
N ARG A 172 -16.98 -18.88 -15.18
CA ARG A 172 -15.98 -17.80 -15.06
C ARG A 172 -16.33 -16.83 -13.91
N MET A 173 -17.56 -16.33 -13.88
CA MET A 173 -18.05 -15.43 -12.83
C MET A 173 -18.07 -16.10 -11.46
N SER A 174 -18.49 -17.36 -11.37
CA SER A 174 -18.47 -18.14 -10.13
C SER A 174 -17.03 -18.32 -9.59
N ALA A 175 -16.07 -18.62 -10.47
CA ALA A 175 -14.67 -18.74 -10.11
C ALA A 175 -14.09 -17.40 -9.64
N LEU A 176 -14.35 -16.29 -10.33
CA LEU A 176 -13.92 -14.95 -9.93
C LEU A 176 -14.51 -14.54 -8.56
N PHE A 177 -15.78 -14.86 -8.30
CA PHE A 177 -16.44 -14.60 -7.01
C PHE A 177 -15.80 -15.39 -5.87
N VAL A 178 -15.54 -16.69 -6.07
CA VAL A 178 -14.84 -17.54 -5.08
C VAL A 178 -13.40 -17.07 -4.84
N ILE A 179 -12.66 -16.71 -5.89
CA ILE A 179 -11.31 -16.12 -5.77
C ILE A 179 -11.36 -14.80 -4.99
N GLY A 180 -12.39 -13.97 -5.21
CA GLY A 180 -12.62 -12.73 -4.47
C GLY A 180 -12.85 -12.98 -2.97
N ILE A 181 -13.74 -13.91 -2.61
CA ILE A 181 -14.01 -14.28 -1.21
C ILE A 181 -12.74 -14.82 -0.52
N ILE A 182 -12.02 -15.73 -1.17
CA ILE A 182 -10.76 -16.28 -0.66
C ILE A 182 -9.72 -15.17 -0.47
N SER A 183 -9.64 -14.21 -1.40
CA SER A 183 -8.72 -13.07 -1.32
C SER A 183 -9.06 -12.15 -0.14
N ILE A 184 -10.35 -11.85 0.07
CA ILE A 184 -10.81 -11.05 1.22
C ILE A 184 -10.47 -11.76 2.53
N ALA A 185 -10.76 -13.06 2.64
CA ALA A 185 -10.45 -13.85 3.84
C ALA A 185 -8.94 -13.89 4.14
N LEU A 186 -8.10 -14.11 3.12
CA LEU A 186 -6.63 -14.11 3.23
C LEU A 186 -6.09 -12.73 3.65
N LEU A 187 -6.61 -11.64 3.08
CA LEU A 187 -6.26 -10.27 3.49
C LEU A 187 -6.70 -9.97 4.92
N SER A 188 -7.89 -10.43 5.34
CA SER A 188 -8.36 -10.28 6.73
C SER A 188 -7.50 -11.04 7.73
N VAL A 189 -7.10 -12.28 7.43
CA VAL A 189 -6.16 -13.06 8.25
C VAL A 189 -4.77 -12.40 8.29
N SER A 190 -4.26 -11.96 7.14
CA SER A 190 -3.00 -11.22 7.02
C SER A 190 -2.99 -9.96 7.90
N GLY A 191 -4.01 -9.10 7.73
CA GLY A 191 -4.19 -7.87 8.50
C GLY A 191 -4.34 -8.12 10.00
N HIS A 192 -5.16 -9.11 10.40
CA HIS A 192 -5.34 -9.46 11.81
C HIS A 192 -4.04 -9.94 12.47
N LEU A 193 -3.27 -10.82 11.81
CA LEU A 193 -1.98 -11.31 12.32
C LEU A 193 -0.95 -10.18 12.45
N LEU A 194 -0.90 -9.27 11.48
CA LEU A 194 -0.04 -8.09 11.50
C LEU A 194 -0.44 -7.14 12.64
N ILE A 195 -1.69 -6.68 12.68
CA ILE A 195 -2.22 -5.77 13.72
C ILE A 195 -1.96 -6.36 15.12
N THR A 196 -2.24 -7.65 15.33
CA THR A 196 -2.00 -8.34 16.60
C THR A 196 -0.52 -8.28 17.03
N ALA A 197 0.44 -8.32 16.09
CA ALA A 197 1.87 -8.18 16.39
C ALA A 197 2.24 -6.74 16.82
N PHE A 198 1.67 -5.73 16.17
CA PHE A 198 1.81 -4.32 16.58
C PHE A 198 1.20 -4.07 17.97
N GLU A 199 -0.02 -4.55 18.23
CA GLU A 199 -0.73 -4.35 19.49
C GLU A 199 -0.06 -5.07 20.68
N ARG A 200 0.37 -6.33 20.51
CA ARG A 200 1.10 -7.07 21.56
C ARG A 200 2.40 -6.38 21.98
N THR A 201 3.01 -5.61 21.07
CA THR A 201 4.19 -4.80 21.35
C THR A 201 3.83 -3.54 22.17
N LYS A 202 2.65 -2.95 21.95
CA LYS A 202 2.09 -1.86 22.78
C LYS A 202 1.69 -2.33 24.19
N THR A 203 1.04 -3.48 24.34
CA THR A 203 0.57 -3.94 25.66
C THR A 203 1.71 -4.16 26.66
N GLN A 204 2.86 -4.68 26.21
CA GLN A 204 4.06 -4.79 27.06
C GLN A 204 4.70 -3.43 27.38
N ALA A 205 4.58 -2.44 26.47
CA ALA A 205 5.23 -1.12 26.56
C ALA A 205 4.83 -0.30 27.78
N ASP A 206 3.56 -0.42 28.16
CA ASP A 206 2.90 0.31 29.24
C ASP A 206 2.46 -0.65 30.37
N ALA A 207 2.72 -1.96 30.26
CA ALA A 207 2.77 -2.90 31.38
C ALA A 207 4.09 -2.76 32.17
N ALA A 208 5.23 -2.63 31.46
CA ALA A 208 6.56 -2.35 32.04
C ALA A 208 6.72 -0.88 32.52
N LYS A 209 5.65 -0.33 33.09
CA LYS A 209 5.52 1.01 33.71
C LYS A 209 4.64 0.99 34.96
N ARG A 210 4.22 -0.20 35.39
CA ARG A 210 3.51 -0.50 36.63
C ARG A 210 4.45 -1.29 37.51
#